data_AF-A0A7G1QAT5-F1
#
_entry.id   AF-A0A7G1QAT5-F1
#
_cell.length_a   1.000
_cell.length_b   1.000
_cell.length_c   1.000
_cell.angle_alpha   90.00
_cell.angle_beta   90.00
_cell.angle_gamma   90.00
#
_symmetry.space_group_name_H-M   'P 1'
#
loop_
_entity.id
_entity.type
_entity.pdbx_description
1 polymer ?
#
loop_
_entity_poly.entity_id
_entity_poly.type
_entity_poly.pdbx_seq_one_letter_code
_entity_poly.pdbx_strand_id
1 'polypeptide(L)'
;MQARTDNFLLIIIISLSLGCFHSTAIGKRHHYSNQDTTEESDQVSQNLKALIIEGQEKIGQLTQSIQETIKRDYPDFFENIKEKSENLTQVVQNITGQNNQKLNHNLQYQEITQLTQPAAVVAYLKEYRRLPDYYLTKNQARHLGWIPSKGNLCDILPNHAIGGDRFGNREKRLPMSRGRAYFEADLNYQCGRRGADRLIYSSDGLIFITQDHYETFQPQ
;
A
#
# COMPACT_ATOMS: atom_id res chain seq x y z
N MET A 1 19.61 28.64 -40.74
CA MET A 1 20.35 27.88 -39.71
C MET A 1 20.70 28.88 -38.64
N GLN A 2 20.07 28.97 -37.48
CA GLN A 2 20.07 27.97 -36.41
C GLN A 2 18.97 28.38 -35.41
N ALA A 3 17.93 27.57 -35.26
CA ALA A 3 16.95 27.68 -34.17
C ALA A 3 16.80 26.26 -33.62
N ARG A 4 17.72 25.86 -32.73
CA ARG A 4 17.70 24.56 -32.03
C ARG A 4 18.83 24.52 -30.99
N THR A 5 18.67 25.25 -29.88
CA THR A 5 19.47 25.03 -28.66
C THR A 5 18.71 25.25 -27.35
N ASP A 6 17.52 25.84 -27.36
CA ASP A 6 16.94 26.36 -26.11
C ASP A 6 16.06 25.37 -25.31
N ASN A 7 16.25 24.06 -25.49
CA ASN A 7 15.47 23.03 -24.78
C ASN A 7 16.30 22.08 -23.89
N PHE A 8 17.63 22.18 -23.90
CA PHE A 8 18.47 21.31 -23.07
C PHE A 8 18.75 21.87 -21.67
N LEU A 9 18.76 23.19 -21.49
CA LEU A 9 19.01 23.81 -20.18
C LEU A 9 17.79 23.70 -19.23
N LEU A 10 16.57 23.71 -19.78
CA LEU A 10 15.33 23.66 -18.99
C LEU A 10 15.09 22.28 -18.35
N ILE A 11 15.61 21.20 -18.96
CA ILE A 11 15.47 19.82 -18.47
C ILE A 11 16.39 19.55 -17.26
N ILE A 12 17.55 20.22 -17.19
CA ILE A 12 18.51 20.08 -16.08
C ILE A 12 17.99 20.75 -14.80
N ILE A 13 17.23 21.83 -14.90
CA ILE A 13 16.73 22.57 -13.72
C ILE A 13 15.52 21.87 -13.09
N ILE A 14 14.64 21.23 -13.89
CA ILE A 14 13.45 20.51 -13.39
C ILE A 14 13.83 19.18 -12.71
N SER A 15 14.97 18.58 -13.06
CA SER A 15 15.45 17.33 -12.44
C SER A 15 16.16 17.52 -11.09
N LEU A 16 16.46 18.76 -10.69
CA LEU A 16 17.17 19.07 -9.44
C LEU A 16 16.25 19.55 -8.30
N SER A 17 14.96 19.81 -8.52
CA SER A 17 13.98 20.14 -7.46
C SER A 17 13.17 18.95 -6.93
N LEU A 18 13.33 17.75 -7.50
CA LEU A 18 12.70 16.50 -7.03
C LEU A 18 13.63 15.59 -6.20
N GLY A 19 14.70 16.15 -5.63
CA GLY A 19 15.63 15.43 -4.76
C GLY A 19 15.06 15.09 -3.38
N CYS A 20 14.09 14.17 -3.31
CA CYS A 20 13.74 13.40 -2.12
C CYS A 20 13.06 12.08 -2.54
N PHE A 21 13.83 11.16 -3.14
CA PHE A 21 13.47 9.74 -3.12
C PHE A 21 13.85 9.18 -1.75
N HIS A 22 12.87 9.09 -0.84
CA HIS A 22 12.98 8.17 0.30
C HIS A 22 12.93 6.75 -0.25
N SER A 23 14.05 6.04 -0.14
CA SER A 23 14.11 4.60 -0.38
C SER A 23 13.58 3.89 0.88
N THR A 24 12.28 3.58 0.93
CA THR A 24 11.73 2.62 1.89
C THR A 24 12.02 1.21 1.40
N ALA A 25 13.12 0.63 1.89
CA ALA A 25 13.38 -0.79 1.75
C ALA A 25 12.51 -1.58 2.76
N ILE A 26 11.39 -2.14 2.30
CA ILE A 26 10.70 -3.23 3.01
C ILE A 26 11.17 -4.54 2.39
N GLY A 27 12.19 -5.14 2.98
CA GLY A 27 12.62 -6.50 2.68
C GLY A 27 12.09 -7.46 3.74
N LYS A 28 11.02 -8.21 3.44
CA LYS A 28 10.68 -9.43 4.19
C LYS A 28 11.65 -10.53 3.74
N ARG A 29 12.59 -10.92 4.61
CA ARG A 29 13.40 -12.14 4.45
C ARG A 29 12.57 -13.35 4.87
N HIS A 30 12.29 -14.24 3.93
CA HIS A 30 12.06 -15.65 4.24
C HIS A 30 13.42 -16.33 4.39
N HIS A 31 13.59 -17.08 5.48
CA HIS A 31 14.79 -17.85 5.80
C HIS A 31 15.04 -18.95 4.76
N TYR A 32 16.19 -18.92 4.09
CA TYR A 32 16.81 -20.09 3.50
C TYR A 32 18.33 -19.99 3.68
N SER A 33 18.92 -21.00 4.31
CA SER A 33 20.33 -21.04 4.73
C SER A 33 21.25 -21.38 3.56
N ASN A 34 22.26 -20.55 3.31
CA ASN A 34 23.58 -20.93 2.77
C ASN A 34 24.55 -19.79 3.13
N GLN A 35 25.54 -20.09 3.97
CA GLN A 35 26.18 -19.11 4.87
C GLN A 35 27.61 -18.72 4.47
N ASP A 36 28.00 -18.90 3.20
CA ASP A 36 29.42 -18.71 2.79
C ASP A 36 29.60 -17.86 1.51
N THR A 37 28.52 -17.24 1.00
CA THR A 37 28.57 -16.32 -0.16
C THR A 37 27.97 -14.94 0.13
N THR A 38 27.46 -14.73 1.34
CA THR A 38 26.69 -13.54 1.72
C THR A 38 27.55 -12.37 2.21
N GLU A 39 28.66 -12.63 2.89
CA GLU A 39 29.48 -11.57 3.49
C GLU A 39 30.22 -10.72 2.45
N GLU A 40 30.75 -11.35 1.40
CA GLU A 40 31.44 -10.63 0.32
C GLU A 40 30.45 -9.80 -0.52
N SER A 41 29.24 -10.33 -0.76
CA SER A 41 28.17 -9.59 -1.46
C SER A 41 27.63 -8.39 -0.68
N ASP A 42 27.56 -8.50 0.64
CA ASP A 42 27.10 -7.43 1.52
C ASP A 42 28.13 -6.30 1.61
N GLN A 43 29.42 -6.63 1.65
CA GLN A 43 30.51 -5.64 1.63
C GLN A 43 30.56 -4.87 0.31
N VAL A 44 30.40 -5.57 -0.82
CA VAL A 44 30.33 -4.93 -2.15
C VAL A 44 29.12 -3.99 -2.24
N SER A 45 27.96 -4.40 -1.70
CA SER A 45 26.76 -3.55 -1.66
C SER A 45 26.98 -2.28 -0.81
N GLN A 46 27.64 -2.40 0.34
CA GLN A 46 27.94 -1.25 1.20
C GLN A 46 28.93 -0.28 0.55
N ASN A 47 29.99 -0.80 -0.08
CA ASN A 47 30.97 0.03 -0.80
C ASN A 47 30.33 0.78 -1.97
N LEU A 48 29.44 0.10 -2.72
CA LEU A 48 28.70 0.73 -3.82
C LEU A 48 27.77 1.85 -3.32
N LYS A 49 27.08 1.64 -2.20
CA LYS A 49 26.24 2.68 -1.56
C LYS A 49 27.07 3.88 -1.13
N ALA A 50 28.21 3.67 -0.50
CA ALA A 50 29.10 4.75 -0.07
C ALA A 50 29.60 5.59 -1.26
N LEU A 51 29.98 4.93 -2.36
CA LEU A 51 30.43 5.61 -3.59
C LEU A 51 29.31 6.41 -4.26
N ILE A 52 28.08 5.89 -4.25
CA ILE A 52 26.90 6.61 -4.76
C ILE A 52 26.65 7.87 -3.93
N ILE A 53 26.73 7.77 -2.60
CA ILE A 53 26.56 8.91 -1.69
C ILE A 53 27.62 9.98 -1.94
N GLU A 54 28.90 9.59 -2.03
CA GLU A 54 30.00 10.52 -2.32
C GLU A 54 29.83 11.19 -3.69
N GLY A 55 29.41 10.43 -4.70
CA GLY A 55 29.09 10.96 -6.02
C GLY A 55 27.96 11.99 -5.98
N GLN A 56 26.90 11.72 -5.20
CA GLN A 56 25.78 12.64 -5.01
C GLN A 56 26.20 13.93 -4.30
N GLU A 57 27.05 13.84 -3.28
CA GLU A 57 27.57 15.02 -2.57
C GLU A 57 28.41 15.91 -3.50
N LYS A 58 29.31 15.33 -4.30
CA LYS A 58 30.12 16.08 -5.28
C LYS A 58 29.27 16.75 -6.34
N ILE A 59 28.26 16.05 -6.85
CA ILE A 59 27.30 16.63 -7.79
C ILE A 59 26.57 17.81 -7.14
N GLY A 60 26.11 17.65 -5.90
CA GLY A 60 25.44 18.72 -5.14
C GLY A 60 26.31 19.96 -4.98
N GLN A 61 27.59 19.79 -4.60
CA GLN A 61 28.55 20.90 -4.47
C GLN A 61 28.80 21.61 -5.80
N LEU A 62 28.96 20.85 -6.90
CA LEU A 62 29.15 21.42 -8.22
C LEU A 62 27.90 22.20 -8.68
N THR A 63 26.71 21.65 -8.46
CA THR A 63 25.45 22.33 -8.76
C THR A 63 25.34 23.65 -8.00
N GLN A 64 25.67 23.67 -6.71
CA GLN A 64 25.63 24.88 -5.90
C GLN A 64 26.64 25.93 -6.38
N SER A 65 27.86 25.50 -6.74
CA SER A 65 28.86 26.40 -7.32
C SER A 65 28.40 27.02 -8.65
N ILE A 66 27.74 26.23 -9.51
CA ILE A 66 27.19 26.71 -10.77
C ILE A 66 26.04 27.70 -10.52
N GLN A 67 25.15 27.41 -9.58
CA GLN A 67 24.06 28.30 -9.20
C GLN A 67 24.56 29.66 -8.71
N GLU A 68 25.55 29.68 -7.80
CA GLU A 68 26.13 30.93 -7.31
C GLU A 68 26.84 31.72 -8.42
N THR A 69 27.51 31.03 -9.35
CA THR A 69 28.14 31.68 -10.51
C THR A 69 27.10 32.33 -11.41
N ILE A 70 26.02 31.62 -11.75
CA ILE A 70 24.94 32.15 -12.59
C ILE A 70 24.25 33.33 -11.90
N LYS A 71 23.98 33.22 -10.58
CA LYS A 71 23.37 34.30 -9.80
C LYS A 71 24.22 35.56 -9.78
N ARG A 72 25.55 35.41 -9.68
CA ARG A 72 26.51 36.52 -9.69
C ARG A 72 26.62 37.18 -11.07
N ASP A 73 26.76 36.37 -12.12
CA ASP A 73 27.10 36.86 -13.46
C ASP A 73 25.85 37.28 -14.26
N TYR A 74 24.68 36.74 -13.91
CA TYR A 74 23.40 36.96 -14.60
C TYR A 74 22.20 37.07 -13.63
N PRO A 75 22.14 38.09 -12.76
CA PRO A 75 21.14 38.19 -11.69
C PRO A 75 19.69 38.28 -12.19
N ASP A 76 19.41 39.06 -13.24
CA ASP A 76 18.05 39.22 -13.78
C ASP A 76 17.53 37.92 -14.44
N PHE A 77 18.43 37.18 -15.08
CA PHE A 77 18.13 35.85 -15.64
C PHE A 77 17.86 34.84 -14.52
N PHE A 78 18.64 34.89 -13.44
CA PHE A 78 18.48 34.02 -12.29
C PHE A 78 17.12 34.22 -11.61
N GLU A 79 16.69 35.47 -11.36
CA GLU A 79 15.39 35.74 -10.73
C GLU A 79 14.20 35.33 -11.62
N ASN A 80 14.25 35.56 -12.94
CA ASN A 80 13.19 35.14 -13.87
C ASN A 80 13.05 33.61 -13.92
N ILE A 81 14.18 32.88 -13.92
CA ILE A 81 14.17 31.42 -13.84
C ILE A 81 13.62 30.94 -12.51
N LYS A 82 14.03 31.55 -11.40
CA LYS A 82 13.57 31.19 -10.07
C LYS A 82 12.06 31.31 -9.96
N GLU A 83 11.48 32.44 -10.36
CA GLU A 83 10.03 32.69 -10.33
C GLU A 83 9.24 31.67 -11.18
N LYS A 84 9.72 31.37 -12.40
CA LYS A 84 9.11 30.33 -13.25
C LYS A 84 9.26 28.92 -12.67
N SER A 85 10.39 28.63 -12.04
CA SER A 85 10.67 27.32 -11.45
C SER A 85 9.82 27.05 -10.20
N GLU A 86 9.55 28.06 -9.37
CA GLU A 86 8.71 27.94 -8.18
C GLU A 86 7.25 27.64 -8.56
N ASN A 87 6.71 28.33 -9.57
CA ASN A 87 5.39 28.07 -10.11
C ASN A 87 5.26 26.66 -10.72
N LEU A 88 6.26 26.23 -11.50
CA LEU A 88 6.29 24.87 -12.06
C LEU A 88 6.42 23.81 -10.96
N THR A 89 7.21 24.07 -9.92
CA THR A 89 7.41 23.13 -8.80
C THR A 89 6.11 22.94 -8.03
N GLN A 90 5.35 24.01 -7.78
CA GLN A 90 4.03 23.89 -7.14
C GLN A 90 3.03 23.09 -8.00
N VAL A 91 3.01 23.32 -9.31
CA VAL A 91 2.15 22.56 -10.23
C VAL A 91 2.53 21.08 -10.24
N VAL A 92 3.83 20.77 -10.32
CA VAL A 92 4.34 19.39 -10.31
C VAL A 92 4.05 18.71 -8.97
N GLN A 93 4.25 19.39 -7.83
CA GLN A 93 3.95 18.87 -6.49
C GLN A 93 2.46 18.55 -6.32
N ASN A 94 1.57 19.41 -6.83
CA ASN A 94 0.12 19.16 -6.78
C ASN A 94 -0.28 17.94 -7.63
N ILE A 95 0.28 17.81 -8.84
CA ILE A 95 0.01 16.67 -9.74
C ILE A 95 0.57 15.36 -9.14
N THR A 96 1.80 15.37 -8.63
CA THR A 96 2.39 14.18 -8.00
C THR A 96 1.66 13.80 -6.71
N GLY A 97 1.26 14.77 -5.88
CA GLY A 97 0.48 14.51 -4.67
C GLY A 97 -0.85 13.83 -4.96
N GLN A 98 -1.63 14.34 -5.91
CA GLN A 98 -2.92 13.74 -6.30
C GLN A 98 -2.76 12.34 -6.91
N ASN A 99 -1.76 12.15 -7.78
CA ASN A 99 -1.51 10.85 -8.40
C ASN A 99 -1.03 9.81 -7.39
N ASN A 100 -0.19 10.20 -6.44
CA ASN A 100 0.28 9.31 -5.37
C ASN A 100 -0.86 8.88 -4.45
N GLN A 101 -1.80 9.76 -4.10
CA GLN A 101 -2.97 9.38 -3.31
C GLN A 101 -3.86 8.38 -4.04
N LYS A 102 -4.13 8.59 -5.34
CA LYS A 102 -4.93 7.67 -6.15
C LYS A 102 -4.25 6.32 -6.31
N LEU A 103 -2.93 6.29 -6.47
CA LEU A 103 -2.15 5.05 -6.58
C LEU A 103 -2.16 4.27 -5.27
N ASN A 104 -1.93 4.95 -4.14
CA ASN A 104 -1.94 4.33 -2.81
C ASN A 104 -3.31 3.74 -2.48
N HIS A 105 -4.39 4.46 -2.81
CA HIS A 105 -5.75 3.96 -2.61
C HIS A 105 -6.00 2.70 -3.45
N ASN A 106 -5.62 2.69 -4.74
CA ASN A 106 -5.69 1.50 -5.59
C ASN A 106 -4.86 0.33 -5.08
N LEU A 107 -3.66 0.58 -4.54
CA LEU A 107 -2.82 -0.47 -3.95
C LEU A 107 -3.49 -1.09 -2.72
N GLN A 108 -4.10 -0.27 -1.85
CA GLN A 108 -4.85 -0.75 -0.69
C GLN A 108 -6.06 -1.61 -1.08
N TYR A 109 -6.83 -1.21 -2.11
CA TYR A 109 -7.92 -2.03 -2.66
C TYR A 109 -7.43 -3.41 -3.12
N GLN A 110 -6.33 -3.44 -3.87
CA GLN A 110 -5.77 -4.68 -4.40
C GLN A 110 -5.27 -5.58 -3.26
N GLU A 111 -4.65 -5.00 -2.24
CA GLU A 111 -4.13 -5.74 -1.09
C GLU A 111 -5.26 -6.40 -0.28
N ILE A 112 -6.29 -5.64 0.12
CA ILE A 112 -7.38 -6.23 0.92
C ILE A 112 -8.23 -7.23 0.14
N THR A 113 -8.40 -7.02 -1.17
CA THR A 113 -9.12 -7.97 -2.04
C THR A 113 -8.36 -9.30 -2.09
N GLN A 114 -7.03 -9.26 -2.22
CA GLN A 114 -6.19 -10.46 -2.23
C GLN A 114 -6.20 -11.17 -0.87
N LEU A 115 -6.06 -10.41 0.23
CA LEU A 115 -6.09 -10.94 1.59
C LEU A 115 -7.41 -11.65 1.91
N THR A 116 -8.53 -11.13 1.41
CA THR A 116 -9.87 -11.69 1.70
C THR A 116 -10.33 -12.74 0.68
N GLN A 117 -9.45 -13.23 -0.19
CA GLN A 117 -9.81 -14.32 -1.11
C GLN A 117 -10.15 -15.62 -0.35
N PRO A 118 -11.18 -16.37 -0.79
CA PRO A 118 -11.60 -17.63 -0.19
C PRO A 118 -10.45 -18.58 0.16
N ALA A 119 -9.57 -18.86 -0.82
CA ALA A 119 -8.48 -19.81 -0.65
C ALA A 119 -7.51 -19.39 0.48
N ALA A 120 -7.17 -18.10 0.54
CA ALA A 120 -6.25 -17.57 1.55
C ALA A 120 -6.84 -17.66 2.96
N VAL A 121 -8.09 -17.20 3.13
CA VAL A 121 -8.74 -17.16 4.44
C VAL A 121 -9.08 -18.56 4.94
N VAL A 122 -9.53 -19.46 4.05
CA VAL A 122 -9.80 -20.87 4.38
C VAL A 122 -8.52 -21.58 4.81
N ALA A 123 -7.42 -21.42 4.06
CA ALA A 123 -6.13 -22.00 4.41
C ALA A 123 -5.68 -21.53 5.80
N TYR A 124 -5.76 -20.23 6.06
CA TYR A 124 -5.39 -19.65 7.35
C TYR A 124 -6.25 -20.20 8.51
N LEU A 125 -7.57 -20.29 8.34
CA LEU A 125 -8.45 -20.85 9.39
C LEU A 125 -8.17 -22.32 9.67
N LYS A 126 -7.87 -23.12 8.64
CA LYS A 126 -7.52 -24.54 8.80
C LYS A 126 -6.24 -24.70 9.63
N GLU A 127 -5.26 -23.83 9.42
CA GLU A 127 -3.98 -23.85 10.13
C GLU A 127 -4.05 -23.27 11.54
N TYR A 128 -4.61 -22.06 11.70
CA TYR A 128 -4.52 -21.28 12.94
C TYR A 128 -5.78 -21.31 13.79
N ARG A 129 -6.90 -21.86 13.29
CA ARG A 129 -8.20 -21.95 14.00
C ARG A 129 -8.77 -20.61 14.47
N ARG A 130 -8.32 -19.51 13.86
CA ARG A 130 -8.76 -18.13 14.09
C ARG A 130 -8.69 -17.34 12.79
N LEU A 131 -9.43 -16.24 12.72
CA LEU A 131 -9.30 -15.32 11.59
C LEU A 131 -7.93 -14.63 11.60
N PRO A 132 -7.41 -14.26 10.42
CA PRO A 132 -6.30 -13.33 10.29
C PRO A 132 -6.57 -11.99 10.99
N ASP A 133 -5.50 -11.31 11.43
CA ASP A 133 -5.61 -10.10 12.26
C ASP A 133 -6.19 -8.87 11.53
N TYR A 134 -6.26 -8.90 10.20
CA TYR A 134 -6.92 -7.85 9.40
C TYR A 134 -8.45 -7.91 9.43
N TYR A 135 -9.05 -8.89 10.10
CA TYR A 135 -10.48 -8.93 10.36
C TYR A 135 -10.85 -8.24 11.67
N LEU A 136 -11.87 -7.39 11.61
CA LEU A 136 -12.47 -6.72 12.75
C LEU A 136 -13.94 -7.08 12.87
N THR A 137 -14.42 -7.27 14.10
CA THR A 137 -15.87 -7.38 14.34
C THR A 137 -16.55 -6.09 13.94
N LYS A 138 -17.84 -6.16 13.58
CA LYS A 138 -18.65 -4.97 13.27
C LYS A 138 -18.59 -3.94 14.39
N ASN A 139 -18.56 -4.40 15.65
CA ASN A 139 -18.49 -3.50 16.79
C ASN A 139 -17.14 -2.79 16.85
N GLN A 140 -16.01 -3.50 16.73
CA GLN A 140 -14.68 -2.86 16.69
C GLN A 140 -14.59 -1.82 15.57
N ALA A 141 -15.00 -2.18 14.35
CA ALA A 141 -14.98 -1.26 13.22
C ALA A 141 -15.84 -0.02 13.45
N ARG A 142 -17.04 -0.16 14.04
CA ARG A 142 -17.90 0.99 14.38
C ARG A 142 -17.28 1.93 15.41
N HIS A 143 -16.62 1.38 16.44
CA HIS A 143 -15.92 2.20 17.43
C HIS A 143 -14.78 3.02 16.81
N LEU A 144 -14.20 2.53 15.72
CA LEU A 144 -13.15 3.20 14.96
C LEU A 144 -13.70 4.16 13.89
N GLY A 145 -15.02 4.34 13.79
CA GLY A 145 -15.67 5.29 12.90
C GLY A 145 -16.30 4.70 11.65
N TRP A 146 -16.42 3.36 11.55
CA TRP A 146 -17.05 2.73 10.39
C TRP A 146 -18.55 3.01 10.37
N ILE A 147 -19.01 3.56 9.26
CA ILE A 147 -20.42 3.85 8.96
C ILE A 147 -20.82 2.98 7.76
N PRO A 148 -21.51 1.85 7.97
CA PRO A 148 -21.83 0.89 6.91
C PRO A 148 -22.56 1.50 5.72
N SER A 149 -23.45 2.47 5.96
CA SER A 149 -24.21 3.16 4.91
C SER A 149 -23.33 4.01 3.98
N LYS A 150 -22.20 4.50 4.49
CA LYS A 150 -21.21 5.26 3.71
C LYS A 150 -20.19 4.37 2.99
N GLY A 151 -20.08 3.09 3.35
CA GLY A 151 -19.06 2.19 2.80
C GLY A 151 -17.62 2.63 3.11
N ASN A 152 -17.42 3.42 4.17
CA ASN A 152 -16.16 4.13 4.42
C ASN A 152 -15.08 3.28 5.12
N LEU A 153 -15.17 1.96 5.13
CA LEU A 153 -14.29 1.13 5.97
C LEU A 153 -12.81 1.34 5.62
N CYS A 154 -12.45 1.26 4.34
CA CYS A 154 -11.06 1.44 3.91
C CYS A 154 -10.56 2.88 4.01
N ASP A 155 -11.46 3.86 4.03
CA ASP A 155 -11.09 5.27 4.21
C ASP A 155 -10.51 5.51 5.62
N ILE A 156 -11.04 4.79 6.62
CA ILE A 156 -10.67 4.94 8.03
C ILE A 156 -9.75 3.82 8.54
N LEU A 157 -9.84 2.64 7.92
CA LEU A 157 -9.15 1.41 8.30
C LEU A 157 -8.66 0.72 7.02
N PRO A 158 -7.60 1.24 6.38
CA PRO A 158 -7.01 0.60 5.22
C PRO A 158 -6.62 -0.84 5.53
N ASN A 159 -6.77 -1.72 4.54
CA ASN A 159 -6.40 -3.14 4.64
C ASN A 159 -7.12 -3.92 5.77
N HIS A 160 -8.33 -3.51 6.14
CA HIS A 160 -9.18 -4.26 7.07
C HIS A 160 -10.50 -4.72 6.42
N ALA A 161 -11.02 -5.83 6.93
CA ALA A 161 -12.32 -6.40 6.53
C ALA A 161 -13.18 -6.74 7.76
N ILE A 162 -14.48 -6.93 7.55
CA ILE A 162 -15.40 -7.27 8.64
C ILE A 162 -15.44 -8.78 8.86
N GLY A 163 -15.25 -9.25 10.09
CA GLY A 163 -15.36 -10.66 10.44
C GLY A 163 -15.17 -10.95 11.93
N GLY A 164 -15.58 -12.16 12.32
CA GLY A 164 -15.51 -12.64 13.71
C GLY A 164 -16.81 -12.46 14.50
N ASP A 165 -17.84 -11.85 13.91
CA ASP A 165 -19.15 -11.75 14.54
C ASP A 165 -19.87 -13.10 14.57
N ARG A 166 -20.72 -13.31 15.59
CA ARG A 166 -21.51 -14.53 15.75
C ARG A 166 -22.54 -14.67 14.63
N PHE A 167 -22.51 -15.79 13.91
CA PHE A 167 -23.53 -16.18 12.95
C PHE A 167 -24.61 -17.03 13.62
N GLY A 168 -25.85 -16.59 13.53
CA GLY A 168 -26.94 -17.18 14.31
C GLY A 168 -27.45 -18.54 13.80
N ASN A 169 -27.19 -18.89 12.53
CA ASN A 169 -27.77 -20.08 11.86
C ASN A 169 -29.29 -20.24 12.12
N ARG A 170 -30.05 -19.13 12.06
CA ARG A 170 -31.48 -19.09 12.43
C ARG A 170 -32.33 -19.96 11.51
N GLU A 171 -31.94 -20.05 10.25
CA GLU A 171 -32.60 -20.85 9.20
C GLU A 171 -32.16 -22.32 9.23
N LYS A 172 -31.23 -22.70 10.12
CA LYS A 172 -30.76 -24.07 10.33
C LYS A 172 -30.24 -24.76 9.07
N ARG A 173 -29.67 -23.99 8.14
CA ARG A 173 -29.06 -24.48 6.90
C ARG A 173 -27.70 -25.13 7.13
N LEU A 174 -27.06 -24.88 8.28
CA LEU A 174 -25.79 -25.49 8.66
C LEU A 174 -25.97 -26.55 9.77
N PRO A 175 -25.11 -27.60 9.82
CA PRO A 175 -25.23 -28.68 10.79
C PRO A 175 -25.21 -28.22 12.25
N MET A 176 -26.21 -28.61 13.04
CA MET A 176 -26.30 -28.24 14.46
C MET A 176 -25.71 -29.33 15.36
N SER A 177 -24.98 -28.91 16.40
CA SER A 177 -24.49 -29.79 17.46
C SER A 177 -24.47 -29.04 18.79
N ARG A 178 -24.57 -29.76 19.92
CA ARG A 178 -24.55 -29.15 21.26
C ARG A 178 -23.21 -28.45 21.48
N GLY A 179 -23.27 -27.16 21.84
CA GLY A 179 -22.07 -26.34 22.06
C GLY A 179 -21.42 -25.80 20.78
N ARG A 180 -21.92 -26.15 19.58
CA ARG A 180 -21.43 -25.57 18.33
C ARG A 180 -21.91 -24.12 18.20
N ALA A 181 -20.96 -23.20 18.04
CA ALA A 181 -21.21 -21.83 17.63
C ALA A 181 -20.71 -21.61 16.20
N TYR A 182 -21.34 -20.70 15.48
CA TYR A 182 -20.89 -20.25 14.16
C TYR A 182 -20.51 -18.78 14.20
N PHE A 183 -19.58 -18.41 13.34
CA PHE A 183 -19.06 -17.06 13.16
C PHE A 183 -18.96 -16.76 11.66
N GLU A 184 -18.98 -15.49 11.30
CA GLU A 184 -18.93 -15.04 9.90
C GLU A 184 -17.74 -14.10 9.63
N ALA A 185 -17.25 -14.10 8.39
CA ALA A 185 -16.29 -13.13 7.89
C ALA A 185 -16.56 -12.78 6.41
N ASP A 186 -16.28 -11.54 6.02
CA ASP A 186 -16.38 -11.10 4.63
C ASP A 186 -15.29 -11.75 3.78
N LEU A 187 -15.66 -12.20 2.59
CA LEU A 187 -14.73 -12.66 1.56
C LEU A 187 -14.78 -11.73 0.35
N ASN A 188 -13.73 -11.75 -0.46
CA ASN A 188 -13.62 -10.97 -1.69
C ASN A 188 -13.97 -9.48 -1.49
N TYR A 189 -13.55 -8.89 -0.36
CA TYR A 189 -13.89 -7.52 -0.02
C TYR A 189 -13.06 -6.54 -0.85
N GLN A 190 -13.73 -5.69 -1.61
CA GLN A 190 -13.12 -4.73 -2.53
C GLN A 190 -13.29 -3.29 -2.02
N CYS A 191 -13.25 -3.09 -0.69
CA CYS A 191 -13.56 -1.82 -0.02
C CYS A 191 -14.95 -1.26 -0.42
N GLY A 192 -15.32 -0.09 0.09
CA GLY A 192 -16.67 0.44 -0.14
C GLY A 192 -17.75 -0.36 0.60
N ARG A 193 -18.88 -0.58 -0.07
CA ARG A 193 -19.98 -1.38 0.48
C ARG A 193 -19.60 -2.86 0.49
N ARG A 194 -19.97 -3.55 1.57
CA ARG A 194 -19.74 -5.00 1.72
C ARG A 194 -20.54 -5.78 0.67
N GLY A 195 -19.92 -6.77 0.04
CA GLY A 195 -20.53 -7.65 -0.96
C GLY A 195 -21.37 -8.77 -0.35
N ALA A 196 -21.65 -9.82 -1.13
CA ALA A 196 -22.44 -10.98 -0.73
C ALA A 196 -21.65 -12.09 -0.06
N ASP A 197 -20.38 -12.22 -0.44
CA ASP A 197 -19.57 -13.37 -0.12
C ASP A 197 -19.20 -13.41 1.36
N ARG A 198 -19.44 -14.57 1.99
CA ARG A 198 -19.11 -14.78 3.40
C ARG A 198 -18.52 -16.15 3.59
N LEU A 199 -17.55 -16.18 4.49
CA LEU A 199 -17.09 -17.37 5.16
C LEU A 199 -17.92 -17.59 6.41
N ILE A 200 -18.37 -18.82 6.63
CA ILE A 200 -18.96 -19.25 7.89
C ILE A 200 -18.08 -20.34 8.49
N TYR A 201 -17.62 -20.15 9.72
CA TYR A 201 -16.80 -21.14 10.42
C TYR A 201 -17.37 -21.46 11.80
N SER A 202 -17.25 -22.71 12.23
CA SER A 202 -17.74 -23.16 13.52
C SER A 202 -16.65 -23.23 14.59
N SER A 203 -17.06 -23.18 15.85
CA SER A 203 -16.17 -23.35 17.01
C SER A 203 -15.43 -24.70 17.03
N ASP A 204 -15.97 -25.70 16.37
CA ASP A 204 -15.38 -27.04 16.22
C ASP A 204 -14.73 -27.28 14.85
N GLY A 205 -14.72 -26.30 13.93
CA GLY A 205 -13.84 -26.32 12.76
C GLY A 205 -14.47 -26.64 11.41
N LEU A 206 -15.79 -26.69 11.33
CA LEU A 206 -16.46 -26.71 10.04
C LEU A 206 -16.30 -25.36 9.36
N ILE A 207 -16.09 -25.37 8.05
CA ILE A 207 -15.93 -24.18 7.24
C ILE A 207 -16.88 -24.28 6.05
N PHE A 208 -17.61 -23.20 5.78
CA PHE A 208 -18.52 -23.06 4.66
C PHE A 208 -18.34 -21.70 4.00
N ILE A 209 -18.69 -21.62 2.72
CA ILE A 209 -18.77 -20.36 1.98
C ILE A 209 -20.19 -20.18 1.44
N THR A 210 -20.68 -18.93 1.51
CA THR A 210 -21.87 -18.45 0.79
C THR A 210 -21.44 -17.32 -0.14
N GLN A 211 -21.99 -17.30 -1.36
CA GLN A 211 -21.75 -16.25 -2.38
C GLN A 211 -23.04 -15.52 -2.74
N ASP A 212 -24.10 -15.78 -1.99
CA ASP A 212 -25.48 -15.41 -2.29
C ASP A 212 -26.17 -14.86 -1.04
N HIS A 213 -25.44 -14.11 -0.20
CA HIS A 213 -26.01 -13.47 0.99
C HIS A 213 -26.71 -14.48 1.92
N TYR A 214 -26.04 -15.59 2.25
CA TYR A 214 -26.51 -16.64 3.17
C TYR A 214 -27.64 -17.53 2.62
N GLU A 215 -27.93 -17.49 1.31
CA GLU A 215 -28.94 -18.35 0.69
C GLU A 215 -28.49 -19.82 0.64
N THR A 216 -27.28 -20.09 0.15
CA THR A 216 -26.69 -21.44 0.07
C THR A 216 -25.29 -21.49 0.68
N PHE A 217 -24.87 -22.69 1.08
CA PHE A 217 -23.59 -22.91 1.76
C PHE A 217 -22.83 -24.09 1.14
N GLN A 218 -21.57 -23.84 0.77
CA GLN A 218 -20.66 -24.84 0.22
C GLN A 218 -19.59 -25.20 1.26
N PRO A 219 -19.48 -26.47 1.70
CA PRO A 219 -18.43 -26.91 2.63
C PRO A 219 -17.04 -26.79 2.00
N GLN A 220 -16.00 -26.55 2.82
CA GLN A 220 -14.61 -26.32 2.41
C GLN A 220 -13.61 -27.26 3.06
#